data_AF-A0AAV9QCM5-F1
#
_entry.id   AF-A0AAV9QCM5-F1
#
_cell.length_a   1.000
_cell.length_b   1.000
_cell.length_c   1.000
_cell.angle_alpha   90.00
_cell.angle_beta   90.00
_cell.angle_gamma   90.00
#
_symmetry.space_group_name_H-M   'P 1'
#
loop_
_entity.id
_entity.type
_entity.pdbx_description
1 polymer ?
#
loop_
_entity_poly.entity_id
_entity_poly.type
_entity_poly.pdbx_seq_one_letter_code
_entity_poly.pdbx_strand_id
1 'polypeptide(L)'
;MVMIILSSVESLESLTSAAGNTDGKDIDIVAVHGLGAHPDETWSKNRGTKDNPQWINWLQEEGMLPAEVPNARIMRYGYKSTWFGPDSIGQSARNVAKRLLHVLEQEREAVCEMYQARDKSSDIFNAVRGLVFFGTPFRGAVGMSVSPMVQAAAQEYEKEDIETKPLEVLEQGNELLQTLLDDFQAWVWPKMLQTQMACFYELQASEIGGIVGRQRRKVTNGLG
;
A
#
# COMPACT_ATOMS: atom_id res chain seq x y z
N MET A 1 -0.24 -2.97 5.26
CA MET A 1 0.32 -2.09 4.19
C MET A 1 1.35 -2.89 3.41
N VAL A 2 1.67 -2.50 2.18
CA VAL A 2 2.68 -3.21 1.37
C VAL A 2 3.52 -2.23 0.54
N MET A 3 4.78 -2.56 0.34
CA MET A 3 5.69 -1.94 -0.62
C MET A 3 6.05 -2.95 -1.71
N ILE A 4 5.90 -2.55 -2.96
CA ILE A 4 6.24 -3.34 -4.13
C ILE A 4 7.49 -2.72 -4.76
N ILE A 5 8.54 -3.51 -4.91
CA ILE A 5 9.81 -3.10 -5.50
C ILE A 5 9.89 -3.71 -6.89
N LEU A 6 9.97 -2.87 -7.92
CA LEU A 6 10.05 -3.27 -9.33
C LEU A 6 11.40 -2.87 -9.92
N SER A 7 11.97 -3.69 -10.79
CA SER A 7 13.09 -3.23 -11.62
C SER A 7 12.63 -2.19 -12.63
N SER A 8 13.48 -1.20 -12.87
CA SER A 8 13.29 -0.23 -13.95
C SER A 8 13.29 -0.92 -15.31
N VAL A 9 12.71 -0.24 -16.29
CA VAL A 9 12.80 -0.62 -17.70
C VAL A 9 14.12 -0.04 -18.20
N GLU A 10 15.20 -0.84 -18.16
CA GLU A 10 16.49 -0.40 -18.68
C GLU A 10 16.40 -0.22 -20.21
N SER A 11 16.67 1.00 -20.66
CA SER A 11 17.19 1.25 -21.99
C SER A 11 18.55 0.54 -22.11
N LEU A 12 18.71 -0.36 -23.07
CA LEU A 12 20.01 -0.91 -23.48
C LEU A 12 20.87 0.16 -24.17
N GLU A 13 21.20 1.24 -23.47
CA GLU A 13 22.15 2.28 -23.93
C GLU A 13 23.55 2.13 -23.30
N SER A 14 23.95 0.90 -22.94
CA SER A 14 25.37 0.64 -22.63
C SER A 14 26.26 0.47 -23.87
N LEU A 15 25.80 0.80 -25.09
CA LEU A 15 26.68 0.77 -26.27
C LEU A 15 26.80 2.03 -27.13
N THR A 16 25.96 3.06 -27.07
CA THR A 16 26.24 4.30 -27.84
C THR A 16 25.51 5.54 -27.33
N SER A 17 26.29 6.46 -26.73
CA SER A 17 26.16 7.91 -26.67
C SER A 17 24.93 8.58 -26.01
N ALA A 18 25.25 9.27 -24.91
CA ALA A 18 24.95 10.67 -24.59
C ALA A 18 23.58 11.27 -24.98
N ALA A 19 22.87 11.69 -23.93
CA ALA A 19 21.69 12.58 -23.90
C ALA A 19 20.31 11.91 -24.03
N GLY A 20 20.02 11.01 -23.09
CA GLY A 20 18.67 10.74 -22.60
C GLY A 20 18.73 10.55 -21.09
N ASN A 21 18.40 11.58 -20.31
CA ASN A 21 18.49 11.55 -18.85
C ASN A 21 17.43 10.61 -18.25
N THR A 22 17.73 9.33 -18.12
CA THR A 22 17.21 8.54 -17.00
C THR A 22 18.01 8.99 -15.78
N ASP A 23 17.34 9.54 -14.77
CA ASP A 23 17.91 10.22 -13.60
C ASP A 23 18.70 9.30 -12.64
N GLY A 24 19.41 8.28 -13.14
CA GLY A 24 20.15 7.28 -12.37
C GLY A 24 19.28 6.36 -11.51
N LYS A 25 17.97 6.30 -11.77
CA LYS A 25 17.02 5.49 -10.99
C LYS A 25 16.72 4.16 -11.67
N ASP A 26 17.15 3.08 -11.03
CA ASP A 26 17.11 1.71 -11.57
C ASP A 26 15.97 0.88 -10.95
N ILE A 27 15.24 1.42 -9.98
CA ILE A 27 14.21 0.72 -9.22
C ILE A 27 13.00 1.63 -9.00
N ASP A 28 11.80 1.06 -9.13
CA ASP A 28 10.55 1.68 -8.71
C ASP A 28 10.07 1.08 -7.38
N ILE A 29 9.70 1.92 -6.42
CA ILE A 29 9.09 1.49 -5.15
C ILE A 29 7.67 2.05 -5.10
N VAL A 30 6.68 1.17 -5.02
CA VAL A 30 5.26 1.53 -4.92
C VAL A 30 4.76 1.22 -3.53
N ALA A 31 4.52 2.27 -2.74
CA ALA A 31 4.00 2.18 -1.39
C ALA A 31 2.47 2.21 -1.39
N VAL A 32 1.86 1.17 -0.80
CA VAL A 32 0.39 0.96 -0.77
C VAL A 32 -0.10 1.00 0.68
N HIS A 33 -1.05 1.88 0.94
CA HIS A 33 -1.60 2.05 2.28
C HIS A 33 -2.60 0.95 2.68
N GLY A 34 -2.87 0.87 3.99
CA GLY A 34 -3.79 -0.09 4.58
C GLY A 34 -5.25 0.33 4.50
N LEU A 35 -6.12 -0.61 4.89
CA LEU A 35 -7.56 -0.38 5.04
C LEU A 35 -7.83 0.71 6.10
N GLY A 36 -8.75 1.64 5.84
CA GLY A 36 -9.06 2.76 6.72
C GLY A 36 -7.96 3.84 6.85
N ALA A 37 -6.84 3.72 6.13
CA ALA A 37 -5.73 4.68 6.20
C ALA A 37 -5.67 5.60 4.97
N HIS A 38 -5.14 6.82 5.14
CA HIS A 38 -4.91 7.77 4.05
C HIS A 38 -3.49 7.65 3.48
N PRO A 39 -3.27 7.68 2.15
CA PRO A 39 -1.95 7.53 1.54
C PRO A 39 -0.89 8.54 1.99
N ASP A 40 -1.29 9.78 2.29
CA ASP A 40 -0.35 10.82 2.76
C ASP A 40 0.01 10.69 4.25
N GLU A 41 -0.86 10.07 5.04
CA GLU A 41 -0.66 9.95 6.49
C GLU A 41 -0.01 8.62 6.87
N THR A 42 -0.27 7.57 6.08
CA THR A 42 0.17 6.19 6.36
C THR A 42 1.67 6.09 6.61
N TRP A 43 2.45 6.88 5.88
CA TRP A 43 3.91 6.87 5.92
C TRP A 43 4.50 8.05 6.70
N SER A 44 3.64 8.77 7.43
CA SER A 44 3.99 9.98 8.16
C SER A 44 3.91 9.75 9.66
N LYS A 45 4.87 10.30 10.41
CA LYS A 45 4.87 10.25 11.88
C LYS A 45 5.08 11.65 12.45
N ASN A 46 4.23 12.05 13.38
CA ASN A 46 4.47 13.24 14.19
C ASN A 46 5.59 12.95 15.19
N ARG A 47 6.72 13.65 15.07
CA ARG A 47 7.83 13.64 16.03
C ARG A 47 7.80 14.84 16.98
N GLY A 48 6.90 15.79 16.75
CA GLY A 48 6.66 16.93 17.62
C GLY A 48 5.69 16.61 18.76
N THR A 49 5.25 17.65 19.45
CA THR A 49 4.24 17.53 20.52
C THR A 49 2.83 17.68 19.95
N LYS A 50 1.80 17.51 20.80
CA LYS A 50 0.41 17.80 20.39
C LYS A 50 0.21 19.28 20.03
N ASP A 51 0.87 20.17 20.76
CA ASP A 51 0.75 21.63 20.60
C ASP A 51 1.68 22.17 19.50
N ASN A 52 2.75 21.46 19.19
CA ASN A 52 3.68 21.79 18.11
C ASN A 52 4.00 20.54 17.28
N PRO A 53 3.10 20.14 16.37
CA PRO A 53 3.29 18.94 15.57
C PRO A 53 4.43 19.12 14.55
N GLN A 54 5.26 18.10 14.42
CA GLN A 54 6.32 18.01 13.41
C GLN A 54 6.15 16.69 12.66
N TRP A 55 5.45 16.77 11.54
CA TRP A 55 5.20 15.61 10.70
C TRP A 55 6.41 15.35 9.80
N ILE A 56 6.86 14.10 9.80
CA ILE A 56 7.96 13.62 8.98
C ILE A 56 7.41 12.49 8.13
N ASN A 57 7.52 12.62 6.81
CA ASN A 57 7.09 11.60 5.86
C ASN A 57 8.27 10.71 5.45
N TRP A 58 8.25 9.45 5.87
CA TRP A 58 9.36 8.53 5.66
C TRP A 58 9.68 8.27 4.17
N LEU A 59 8.72 8.44 3.27
CA LEU A 59 8.90 8.26 1.82
C LEU A 59 9.50 9.47 1.10
N GLN A 60 9.52 10.65 1.73
CA GLN A 60 9.88 11.93 1.08
C GLN A 60 11.06 12.64 1.73
N GLU A 61 11.23 12.45 3.03
CA GLU A 61 12.26 13.13 3.82
C GLU A 61 13.66 12.68 3.40
N GLU A 62 14.55 13.63 3.12
CA GLU A 62 15.85 13.38 2.49
C GLU A 62 16.70 12.37 3.27
N GLY A 63 16.72 12.46 4.60
CA GLY A 63 17.45 11.54 5.49
C GLY A 63 16.73 10.24 5.85
N MET A 64 15.69 9.84 5.10
CA MET A 64 14.88 8.65 5.37
C MET A 64 15.01 7.63 4.24
N LEU A 65 13.91 7.04 3.76
CA LEU A 65 13.96 6.06 2.67
C LEU A 65 14.70 6.58 1.42
N PRO A 66 14.53 7.84 0.97
CA PRO A 66 15.31 8.37 -0.15
C PRO A 66 16.84 8.27 0.02
N ALA A 67 17.39 8.43 1.22
CA ALA A 67 18.83 8.28 1.47
C ALA A 67 19.31 6.83 1.41
N GLU A 68 18.48 5.88 1.83
CA GLU A 68 18.80 4.45 1.80
C GLU A 68 18.71 3.86 0.39
N VAL A 69 17.85 4.44 -0.47
CA VAL A 69 17.65 4.02 -1.86
C VAL A 69 17.71 5.20 -2.83
N PRO A 70 18.88 5.85 -3.01
CA PRO A 70 19.00 7.08 -3.80
C PRO A 70 18.65 6.89 -5.28
N ASN A 71 18.81 5.66 -5.78
CA ASN A 71 18.51 5.28 -7.16
C ASN A 71 17.08 4.72 -7.32
N ALA A 72 16.17 5.03 -6.40
CA ALA A 72 14.77 4.60 -6.48
C ALA A 72 13.83 5.76 -6.84
N ARG A 73 12.85 5.47 -7.69
CA ARG A 73 11.65 6.30 -7.84
C ARG A 73 10.60 5.80 -6.85
N ILE A 74 10.29 6.62 -5.85
CA ILE A 74 9.34 6.29 -4.79
C ILE A 74 7.97 6.86 -5.15
N MET A 75 6.98 5.97 -5.28
CA MET A 75 5.61 6.26 -5.65
C MET A 75 4.66 5.76 -4.57
N ARG A 76 3.46 6.33 -4.55
CA ARG A 76 2.40 5.95 -3.62
C ARG A 76 1.15 5.62 -4.41
N TYR A 77 0.54 4.48 -4.13
CA TYR A 77 -0.76 4.12 -4.68
C TYR A 77 -1.85 4.36 -3.64
N GLY A 78 -2.70 5.35 -3.92
CA GLY A 78 -3.86 5.70 -3.10
C GLY A 78 -5.14 5.07 -3.64
N TYR A 79 -5.90 4.39 -2.80
CA TYR A 79 -7.27 3.94 -3.10
C TYR A 79 -8.20 4.37 -1.97
N LYS A 80 -9.50 4.47 -2.26
CA LYS A 80 -10.48 4.72 -1.20
C LYS A 80 -10.57 3.48 -0.31
N SER A 81 -10.06 3.60 0.92
CA SER A 81 -9.99 2.53 1.91
C SER A 81 -10.93 2.75 3.10
N THR A 82 -11.65 3.88 3.11
CA THR A 82 -12.62 4.25 4.14
C THR A 82 -13.80 3.28 4.14
N TRP A 83 -14.00 2.62 5.27
CA TRP A 83 -15.06 1.63 5.46
C TRP A 83 -16.06 2.04 6.55
N PHE A 84 -15.85 3.19 7.19
CA PHE A 84 -16.77 3.79 8.16
C PHE A 84 -16.94 5.30 7.87
N GLY A 85 -18.09 5.85 8.27
CA GLY A 85 -18.46 7.23 8.03
C GLY A 85 -19.20 7.47 6.71
N PRO A 86 -19.66 8.71 6.45
CA PRO A 86 -20.54 9.02 5.32
C PRO A 86 -19.92 8.77 3.93
N ASP A 87 -18.58 8.74 3.85
CA ASP A 87 -17.81 8.48 2.63
C ASP A 87 -17.35 7.01 2.51
N SER A 88 -17.91 6.12 3.32
CA SER A 88 -17.58 4.69 3.30
C SER A 88 -17.89 4.07 1.93
N ILE A 89 -17.08 3.11 1.53
CA ILE A 89 -17.25 2.42 0.25
C ILE A 89 -17.00 0.92 0.39
N GLY A 90 -17.95 0.12 -0.10
CA GLY A 90 -17.83 -1.33 -0.19
C GLY A 90 -16.83 -1.77 -1.28
N GLN A 91 -15.53 -1.52 -1.09
CA GLN A 91 -14.47 -2.07 -1.95
C GLN A 91 -13.89 -3.34 -1.36
N SER A 92 -13.78 -4.38 -2.19
CA SER A 92 -13.06 -5.61 -1.81
C SER A 92 -11.56 -5.47 -2.08
N ALA A 93 -10.75 -6.16 -1.28
CA ALA A 93 -9.30 -6.26 -1.51
C ALA A 93 -8.97 -6.76 -2.94
N ARG A 94 -9.79 -7.66 -3.48
CA ARG A 94 -9.66 -8.17 -4.86
C ARG A 94 -9.79 -7.06 -5.90
N ASN A 95 -10.77 -6.16 -5.74
CA ASN A 95 -10.97 -5.07 -6.69
C ASN A 95 -9.85 -4.04 -6.62
N VAL A 96 -9.36 -3.75 -5.41
CA VAL A 96 -8.20 -2.86 -5.20
C VAL A 96 -6.96 -3.46 -5.86
N ALA A 97 -6.70 -4.75 -5.66
CA ALA A 97 -5.57 -5.46 -6.26
C ALA A 97 -5.63 -5.46 -7.79
N LYS A 98 -6.80 -5.74 -8.38
CA LYS A 98 -6.99 -5.69 -9.86
C LYS A 98 -6.71 -4.30 -10.43
N ARG A 99 -7.18 -3.23 -9.76
CA ARG A 99 -6.92 -1.85 -10.20
C ARG A 99 -5.46 -1.49 -10.08
N LEU A 100 -4.81 -1.87 -8.97
CA LEU A 100 -3.37 -1.66 -8.80
C LEU A 100 -2.58 -2.36 -9.91
N LEU A 101 -2.88 -3.63 -10.18
CA LEU A 101 -2.23 -4.39 -11.24
C LEU A 101 -2.37 -3.68 -12.59
N HIS A 102 -3.59 -3.28 -12.94
CA HIS A 102 -3.88 -2.58 -14.19
C HIS A 102 -3.10 -1.26 -14.32
N VAL A 103 -3.05 -0.45 -13.26
CA VAL A 103 -2.29 0.80 -13.25
C VAL A 103 -0.78 0.53 -13.40
N LEU A 104 -0.25 -0.48 -12.71
CA LEU A 104 1.18 -0.83 -12.83
C LEU A 104 1.52 -1.34 -14.23
N GLU A 105 0.64 -2.13 -14.85
CA GLU A 105 0.81 -2.58 -16.24
C GLU A 105 0.81 -1.39 -17.20
N GLN A 106 -0.15 -0.48 -17.09
CA GLN A 106 -0.24 0.72 -17.93
C GLN A 106 0.97 1.64 -17.81
N GLU A 107 1.40 1.93 -16.57
CA GLU A 107 2.57 2.78 -16.32
C GLU A 107 3.84 2.14 -16.88
N ARG A 108 3.99 0.82 -16.75
CA ARG A 108 5.14 0.11 -17.33
C ARG A 108 5.10 0.08 -18.85
N GLU A 109 3.94 -0.15 -19.46
CA GLU A 109 3.77 -0.08 -20.91
C GLU A 109 4.16 1.30 -21.45
N ALA A 110 3.66 2.37 -20.84
CA ALA A 110 3.99 3.74 -21.23
C ALA A 110 5.50 4.03 -21.16
N VAL A 111 6.18 3.57 -20.10
CA VAL A 111 7.64 3.71 -19.96
C VAL A 111 8.38 2.88 -21.01
N CYS A 112 7.98 1.63 -21.25
CA CYS A 112 8.56 0.78 -22.28
C CYS A 112 8.44 1.38 -23.69
N GLU A 113 7.28 1.96 -24.01
CA GLU A 113 7.05 2.64 -25.29
C GLU A 113 7.95 3.88 -25.44
N MET A 114 8.04 4.70 -24.39
CA MET A 114 8.86 5.91 -24.38
C MET A 114 10.35 5.60 -24.62
N TYR A 115 10.86 4.52 -24.04
CA TYR A 115 12.28 4.12 -24.17
C TYR A 115 12.56 3.09 -25.28
N GLN A 116 11.56 2.75 -26.10
CA GLN A 116 11.70 1.72 -27.15
C GLN A 116 12.31 0.41 -26.64
N ALA A 117 11.96 0.01 -25.42
CA ALA A 117 12.56 -1.12 -24.74
C ALA A 117 12.44 -2.39 -25.60
N ARG A 118 13.58 -3.03 -25.90
CA ARG A 118 13.65 -4.24 -26.74
C ARG A 118 12.99 -5.44 -26.07
N ASP A 119 13.13 -5.53 -24.76
CA ASP A 119 12.48 -6.56 -23.95
C ASP A 119 11.17 -5.98 -23.40
N LYS A 120 10.09 -6.16 -24.18
CA LYS A 120 8.72 -5.93 -23.72
C LYS A 120 8.27 -7.06 -22.81
N SER A 121 9.04 -7.38 -21.77
CA SER A 121 8.55 -8.23 -20.71
C SER A 121 7.48 -7.45 -19.96
N SER A 122 6.29 -7.41 -20.56
CA SER A 122 5.08 -6.74 -20.07
C SER A 122 4.50 -7.43 -18.86
N ASP A 123 5.04 -8.60 -18.49
CA ASP A 123 4.64 -9.30 -17.30
C ASP A 123 5.21 -8.58 -16.07
N ILE A 124 4.37 -7.73 -15.49
CA ILE A 124 4.61 -7.03 -14.22
C ILE A 124 5.15 -7.96 -13.13
N PHE A 125 4.79 -9.25 -13.11
CA PHE A 125 5.29 -10.20 -12.11
C PHE A 125 6.78 -10.48 -12.25
N ASN A 126 7.32 -10.54 -13.47
CA ASN A 126 8.75 -10.65 -13.70
C ASN A 126 9.49 -9.38 -13.23
N ALA A 127 8.85 -8.22 -13.29
CA ALA A 127 9.47 -6.99 -12.85
C ALA A 127 9.59 -6.88 -11.32
N VAL A 128 8.80 -7.63 -10.56
CA VAL A 128 8.83 -7.56 -9.09
C VAL A 128 10.13 -8.17 -8.55
N ARG A 129 10.92 -7.35 -7.87
CA ARG A 129 12.17 -7.74 -7.19
C ARG A 129 11.98 -7.93 -5.70
N GLY A 130 11.00 -7.24 -5.11
CA GLY A 130 10.75 -7.34 -3.67
C GLY A 130 9.31 -7.00 -3.28
N LEU A 131 8.84 -7.66 -2.22
CA LEU A 131 7.60 -7.32 -1.53
C LEU A 131 7.90 -7.12 -0.04
N VAL A 132 7.51 -5.97 0.50
CA VAL A 132 7.69 -5.64 1.92
C VAL A 132 6.33 -5.41 2.55
N PHE A 133 5.95 -6.26 3.51
CA PHE A 133 4.68 -6.16 4.21
C PHE A 133 4.87 -5.52 5.59
N PHE A 134 3.96 -4.60 5.93
CA PHE A 134 3.90 -3.96 7.26
C PHE A 134 2.54 -4.27 7.89
N GLY A 135 2.58 -4.89 9.07
CA GLY A 135 1.44 -5.48 9.76
C GLY A 135 1.42 -7.00 9.62
N THR A 136 0.54 -7.65 10.37
CA THR A 136 0.40 -9.12 10.30
C THR A 136 -0.08 -9.53 8.91
N PRO A 137 0.60 -10.48 8.24
CA PRO A 137 0.12 -11.03 6.98
C PRO A 137 -1.24 -11.68 7.21
N PHE A 138 -2.08 -11.70 6.17
CA PHE A 138 -3.53 -11.92 6.17
C PHE A 138 -4.11 -13.15 6.93
N ARG A 139 -3.34 -13.95 7.66
CA ARG A 139 -3.86 -15.06 8.48
C ARG A 139 -4.68 -14.63 9.70
N GLY A 140 -4.98 -13.34 9.84
CA GLY A 140 -5.43 -12.75 11.10
C GLY A 140 -4.31 -12.79 12.14
N ALA A 141 -4.21 -11.79 13.00
CA ALA A 141 -3.50 -12.04 14.25
C ALA A 141 -4.38 -12.99 15.08
N VAL A 142 -3.79 -14.03 15.67
CA VAL A 142 -4.50 -14.87 16.63
C VAL A 142 -5.06 -13.95 17.72
N GLY A 143 -6.40 -13.79 17.77
CA GLY A 143 -7.10 -12.90 18.69
C GLY A 143 -7.55 -11.54 18.13
N MET A 144 -7.21 -11.15 16.90
CA MET A 144 -7.84 -10.00 16.25
C MET A 144 -9.17 -10.41 15.62
N SER A 145 -10.25 -10.19 16.35
CA SER A 145 -11.59 -10.21 15.76
C SER A 145 -11.84 -8.88 15.03
N VAL A 146 -12.55 -8.93 13.90
CA VAL A 146 -13.12 -7.75 13.24
C VAL A 146 -14.14 -7.04 14.15
N SER A 147 -14.73 -7.76 15.11
CA SER A 147 -15.78 -7.27 16.01
C SER A 147 -15.38 -6.02 16.80
N PRO A 148 -14.23 -5.96 17.50
CA PRO A 148 -13.74 -4.72 18.13
C PRO A 148 -13.65 -3.51 17.19
N MET A 149 -13.24 -3.70 15.93
CA MET A 149 -13.17 -2.60 14.95
C MET A 149 -14.56 -2.07 14.63
N VAL A 150 -15.49 -2.98 14.33
CA VAL A 150 -16.90 -2.65 14.02
C VAL A 150 -17.58 -2.01 15.23
N GLN A 151 -17.32 -2.52 16.44
CA GLN A 151 -17.84 -1.94 17.69
C GLN A 151 -17.31 -0.52 17.92
N ALA A 152 -16.02 -0.28 17.69
CA ALA A 152 -15.46 1.06 17.79
C ALA A 152 -16.08 2.01 16.76
N ALA A 153 -16.32 1.56 15.52
CA ALA A 153 -17.02 2.35 14.50
C ALA A 153 -18.48 2.65 14.92
N ALA A 154 -19.20 1.66 15.45
CA ALA A 154 -20.57 1.81 15.91
C ALA A 154 -20.74 2.73 17.13
N GLN A 155 -19.65 3.04 17.85
CA GLN A 155 -19.66 4.07 18.90
C GLN A 155 -19.65 5.50 18.33
N GLU A 156 -19.18 5.68 17.11
CA GLU A 156 -18.97 7.01 16.50
C GLU A 156 -19.87 7.31 15.30
N TYR A 157 -20.42 6.29 14.64
CA TYR A 157 -21.16 6.38 13.39
C TYR A 157 -22.44 5.54 13.41
N GLU A 158 -23.41 5.93 12.59
CA GLU A 158 -24.64 5.16 12.38
C GLU A 158 -24.34 3.86 11.61
N LYS A 159 -25.21 2.87 11.76
CA LYS A 159 -25.00 1.54 11.16
C LYS A 159 -24.91 1.59 9.64
N GLU A 160 -25.68 2.48 9.02
CA GLU A 160 -25.73 2.69 7.57
C GLU A 160 -24.42 3.27 7.02
N ASP A 161 -23.62 3.92 7.87
CA ASP A 161 -22.31 4.49 7.53
C ASP A 161 -21.16 3.50 7.78
N ILE A 162 -21.45 2.22 8.06
CA ILE A 162 -20.43 1.19 8.36
C ILE A 162 -20.49 0.06 7.32
N GLU A 163 -19.44 0.00 6.50
CA GLU A 163 -19.21 -1.03 5.50
C GLU A 163 -18.31 -2.14 6.07
N THR A 164 -18.89 -3.31 6.37
CA THR A 164 -18.14 -4.44 6.95
C THR A 164 -17.45 -5.30 5.90
N LYS A 165 -17.93 -5.27 4.66
CA LYS A 165 -17.42 -6.11 3.55
C LYS A 165 -15.90 -5.97 3.32
N PRO A 166 -15.29 -4.77 3.37
CA PRO A 166 -13.85 -4.64 3.27
C PRO A 166 -13.07 -5.34 4.40
N LEU A 167 -13.70 -5.56 5.56
CA LEU A 167 -13.09 -6.20 6.73
C LEU A 167 -13.13 -7.73 6.68
N GLU A 168 -14.02 -8.33 5.89
CA GLU A 168 -14.21 -9.79 5.82
C GLU A 168 -12.90 -10.54 5.53
N VAL A 169 -12.01 -9.95 4.72
CA VAL A 169 -10.69 -10.52 4.38
C VAL A 169 -9.76 -10.64 5.59
N LEU A 170 -10.05 -9.92 6.67
CA LEU A 170 -9.29 -9.98 7.93
C LEU A 170 -9.78 -11.10 8.86
N GLU A 171 -10.94 -11.70 8.56
CA GLU A 171 -11.51 -12.77 9.38
C GLU A 171 -10.73 -14.07 9.23
N GLN A 172 -10.56 -14.78 10.34
CA GLN A 172 -9.90 -16.08 10.34
C GLN A 172 -10.75 -17.10 9.59
N GLY A 173 -10.12 -17.90 8.72
CA GLY A 173 -10.81 -18.92 7.93
C GLY A 173 -11.61 -18.35 6.76
N ASN A 174 -11.41 -17.09 6.39
CA ASN A 174 -12.00 -16.49 5.21
C ASN A 174 -11.65 -17.31 3.94
N GLU A 175 -12.65 -17.98 3.36
CA GLU A 175 -12.46 -18.86 2.19
C GLU A 175 -11.93 -18.09 0.99
N LEU A 176 -12.39 -16.84 0.78
CA LEU A 176 -11.91 -15.98 -0.29
C LEU A 176 -10.40 -15.72 -0.17
N LEU A 177 -9.90 -15.47 1.05
CA LEU A 177 -8.48 -15.32 1.30
C LEU A 177 -7.72 -16.62 1.02
N GLN A 178 -8.25 -17.77 1.43
CA GLN A 178 -7.62 -19.06 1.14
C GLN A 178 -7.51 -19.28 -0.37
N THR A 179 -8.61 -19.10 -1.13
CA THR A 179 -8.58 -19.19 -2.59
C THR A 179 -7.61 -18.19 -3.21
N LEU A 180 -7.53 -16.95 -2.70
CA LEU A 180 -6.57 -15.96 -3.19
C LEU A 180 -5.11 -16.38 -2.95
N LEU A 181 -4.82 -17.00 -1.80
CA LEU A 181 -3.49 -17.51 -1.49
C LEU A 181 -3.14 -18.70 -2.40
N ASP A 182 -4.09 -19.61 -2.62
CA ASP A 182 -3.93 -20.76 -3.51
C ASP A 182 -3.67 -20.29 -4.95
N ASP A 183 -4.47 -19.35 -5.44
CA ASP A 183 -4.31 -18.75 -6.77
C ASP A 183 -2.95 -18.05 -6.90
N PHE A 184 -2.54 -17.29 -5.89
CA PHE A 184 -1.24 -16.62 -5.89
C PHE A 184 -0.09 -17.64 -5.96
N GLN A 185 -0.15 -18.70 -5.15
CA GLN A 185 0.87 -19.75 -5.12
C GLN A 185 0.93 -20.54 -6.42
N ALA A 186 -0.22 -20.84 -7.02
CA ALA A 186 -0.29 -21.65 -8.24
C ALA A 186 0.13 -20.87 -9.51
N TRP A 187 -0.27 -19.61 -9.62
CA TRP A 187 -0.19 -18.88 -10.90
C TRP A 187 0.79 -17.70 -10.89
N VAL A 188 0.99 -17.06 -9.74
CA VAL A 188 1.80 -15.84 -9.63
C VAL A 188 3.19 -16.15 -9.11
N TRP A 189 3.30 -16.96 -8.07
CA TRP A 189 4.58 -17.34 -7.47
C TRP A 189 5.59 -17.94 -8.46
N PRO A 190 5.20 -18.82 -9.42
CA PRO A 190 6.13 -19.35 -10.41
C PRO A 190 6.70 -18.28 -11.37
N LYS A 191 6.08 -17.10 -11.44
CA LYS A 191 6.55 -15.95 -12.24
C LYS A 191 7.41 -14.97 -11.43
N MET A 192 7.39 -15.10 -10.11
CA MET A 192 8.07 -14.20 -9.17
C MET A 192 9.29 -14.87 -8.52
N LEU A 193 9.95 -15.80 -9.22
CA LEU A 193 11.05 -16.62 -8.65
C LEU A 193 12.24 -15.81 -8.13
N GLN A 194 12.41 -14.59 -8.65
CA GLN A 194 13.47 -13.67 -8.24
C GLN A 194 13.03 -12.65 -7.19
N THR A 195 11.77 -12.69 -6.76
CA THR A 195 11.23 -11.76 -5.77
C THR A 195 11.63 -12.17 -4.35
N GLN A 196 12.16 -11.22 -3.58
CA GLN A 196 12.37 -11.38 -2.14
C GLN A 196 11.16 -10.87 -1.34
N MET A 197 10.82 -11.54 -0.24
CA MET A 197 9.72 -11.14 0.63
C MET A 197 10.21 -10.85 2.04
N ALA A 198 9.81 -9.70 2.59
CA ALA A 198 10.04 -9.32 3.98
C ALA A 198 8.72 -8.92 4.66
N CYS A 199 8.56 -9.23 5.94
CA CYS A 199 7.37 -8.90 6.71
C CYS A 199 7.75 -8.34 8.08
N PHE A 200 7.19 -7.18 8.41
CA PHE A 200 7.37 -6.51 9.69
C PHE A 200 6.03 -6.43 10.40
N TYR A 201 5.96 -6.82 11.66
CA TYR A 201 4.74 -6.80 12.46
C TYR A 201 5.02 -6.26 13.86
N GLU A 202 4.00 -5.67 14.47
CA GLU A 202 4.09 -5.13 15.83
C GLU A 202 4.10 -6.27 16.86
N LEU A 203 4.91 -6.13 17.90
CA LEU A 203 4.97 -7.06 19.03
C LEU A 203 4.14 -6.60 20.23
N GLN A 204 3.59 -5.39 20.16
CA GLN A 204 2.78 -4.79 21.21
C GLN A 204 1.33 -4.69 20.77
N ALA A 205 0.41 -4.56 21.73
CA ALA A 205 -1.01 -4.40 21.44
C ALA A 205 -1.25 -3.11 20.65
N SER A 206 -1.94 -3.22 19.52
CA SER A 206 -2.34 -2.07 18.71
C SER A 206 -3.60 -1.43 19.28
N GLU A 207 -3.63 -0.09 19.37
CA GLU A 207 -4.79 0.71 19.78
C GLU A 207 -5.83 0.77 18.64
N ILE A 208 -6.63 -0.29 18.50
CA ILE A 208 -7.60 -0.46 17.42
C ILE A 208 -8.60 0.73 17.35
N GLY A 209 -9.03 1.25 18.50
CA GLY A 209 -9.93 2.42 18.56
C GLY A 209 -9.33 3.69 17.96
N GLY A 210 -8.00 3.84 17.99
CA GLY A 210 -7.30 4.96 17.36
C GLY A 210 -7.35 4.94 15.83
N ILE A 211 -7.58 3.79 15.19
CA ILE A 211 -7.72 3.67 13.73
C ILE A 211 -9.06 4.27 13.28
N VAL A 212 -10.12 4.08 14.07
CA VAL A 212 -11.46 4.64 13.81
C VAL A 212 -11.52 6.12 14.19
N GLY A 213 -10.93 6.51 15.32
CA GLY A 213 -10.99 7.89 15.84
C GLY A 213 -10.08 8.92 15.17
N ARG A 214 -9.05 8.52 14.40
CA ARG A 214 -8.11 9.46 13.75
C ARG A 214 -8.72 10.30 12.62
N GLN A 215 -9.86 9.92 12.06
CA GLN A 215 -10.49 10.66 10.96
C GLN A 215 -11.43 11.79 11.41
N ARG A 216 -11.55 12.07 12.72
CA ARG A 216 -12.29 13.26 13.23
C ARG A 216 -11.36 14.45 13.52
N ARG A 217 -11.38 15.44 12.63
CA ARG A 217 -11.52 16.85 13.02
C ARG A 217 -12.79 17.39 12.37
N LYS A 218 -13.94 17.22 13.03
CA LYS A 218 -15.03 18.17 12.84
C LYS A 218 -14.61 19.46 13.54
N VAL A 219 -14.41 20.50 12.73
CA VAL A 219 -14.46 21.90 13.17
C VAL A 219 -15.73 22.04 14.01
N THR A 220 -15.57 22.26 15.31
CA THR A 220 -16.66 22.84 16.11
C THR A 220 -16.83 24.26 15.62
N ASN A 221 -17.88 24.51 14.83
CA ASN A 221 -18.41 25.85 14.67
C ASN A 221 -18.83 26.31 16.07
N GLY A 222 -18.01 27.17 16.67
CA GLY A 222 -18.40 27.95 17.82
C GLY A 222 -19.45 28.97 17.37
N LEU A 223 -20.69 28.76 17.79
CA LEU A 223 -21.65 29.82 18.01
C LEU A 223 -21.64 30.11 19.51
N GLY A 224 -21.25 31.33 19.85
CA GLY A 224 -21.13 31.87 21.20
C GLY A 224 -20.30 33.13 21.17
#